data_AF-A0A917PCH8-F1
#
_entry.id   AF-A0A917PCH8-F1
#
_cell.length_a   1.000
_cell.length_b   1.000
_cell.length_c   1.000
_cell.angle_alpha   90.00
_cell.angle_beta   90.00
_cell.angle_gamma   90.00
#
_symmetry.space_group_name_H-M   'P 1'
#
loop_
_entity.id
_entity.type
_entity.pdbx_description
1 polymer ?
#
loop_
_entity_poly.entity_id
_entity_poly.type
_entity_poly.pdbx_seq_one_letter_code
_entity_poly.pdbx_strand_id
1 'polypeptide(L)' 'MSYTYSFNGDPEFAVAHHAASIDWAPASHGFYDLQVHATTRTGIRPAAYDYFFTVN' A
#
# COMPACT_ATOMS: atom_id res chain seq x y z
N MET A 1 6.82 -2.30 14.64
CA MET A 1 6.77 -1.89 13.22
C MET A 1 5.33 -1.59 12.89
N SER A 2 5.08 -0.75 11.91
CA SER A 2 3.75 -0.50 11.36
C SER A 2 3.83 -0.57 9.84
N TYR A 3 2.70 -0.83 9.20
CA TYR A 3 2.60 -0.90 7.75
C TYR A 3 1.47 0.01 7.29
N THR A 4 1.74 0.77 6.23
CA THR A 4 0.74 1.57 5.54
C THR A 4 0.73 1.22 4.05
N TYR A 5 -0.38 1.47 3.38
CA TYR A 5 -0.48 1.31 1.93
C TYR A 5 -1.25 2.48 1.30
N SER A 6 -0.99 2.74 0.02
CA SER A 6 -1.73 3.68 -0.81
C SER A 6 -1.87 3.13 -2.24
N PHE A 7 -2.90 3.58 -2.95
CA PHE A 7 -3.05 3.35 -4.38
C PHE A 7 -2.73 4.65 -5.13
N ASN A 8 -1.93 4.61 -6.19
CA ASN A 8 -1.62 5.75 -7.06
C ASN A 8 -1.13 7.02 -6.32
N GLY A 9 -0.48 6.86 -5.16
CA GLY A 9 -0.05 7.99 -4.33
C GLY A 9 -1.17 8.70 -3.56
N ASP A 10 -2.37 8.12 -3.49
CA ASP A 10 -3.49 8.56 -2.65
C ASP A 10 -3.14 8.50 -1.15
N PRO A 11 -3.99 9.03 -0.25
CA PRO A 11 -3.75 8.94 1.19
C PRO A 11 -3.44 7.53 1.67
N GLU A 12 -2.53 7.44 2.64
CA GLU A 12 -2.10 6.16 3.20
C GLU A 12 -3.05 5.63 4.26
N PHE A 13 -3.26 4.31 4.23
CA PHE A 13 -4.09 3.57 5.17
C PHE A 13 -3.25 2.57 5.96
N ALA A 14 -3.49 2.46 7.26
CA ALA A 14 -2.78 1.52 8.14
C ALA A 14 -3.35 0.10 8.02
N VAL A 15 -2.48 -0.90 8.10
CA VAL A 15 -2.86 -2.33 8.14
C VAL A 15 -2.25 -3.05 9.33
N ALA A 16 -2.85 -4.20 9.68
CA ALA A 16 -2.38 -5.04 10.76
C ALA A 16 -0.96 -5.57 10.48
N HIS A 17 -0.20 -5.78 11.55
CA HIS A 17 1.11 -6.41 11.48
C HIS A 17 0.97 -7.93 11.22
N HIS A 18 1.96 -8.53 10.55
CA HIS A 18 2.06 -9.95 10.19
C HIS A 18 1.20 -10.43 9.02
N ALA A 19 -0.12 -10.23 9.06
CA ALA A 19 -1.01 -10.62 7.98
C ALA A 19 -2.16 -9.62 7.87
N ALA A 20 -2.39 -9.12 6.65
CA ALA A 20 -3.47 -8.21 6.34
C ALA A 20 -4.06 -8.55 4.97
N SER A 21 -5.35 -8.30 4.82
CA SER A 21 -6.05 -8.30 3.54
C SER A 21 -6.54 -6.88 3.27
N ILE A 22 -6.47 -6.44 2.01
CA ILE A 22 -6.96 -5.14 1.58
C ILE A 22 -8.16 -5.41 0.67
N ASP A 23 -9.33 -4.94 1.09
CA ASP A 23 -10.51 -4.88 0.22
C ASP A 23 -10.48 -3.53 -0.50
N TRP A 24 -10.40 -3.56 -1.82
CA TRP A 24 -10.30 -2.36 -2.64
C TRP A 24 -11.10 -2.52 -3.93
N ALA A 25 -11.80 -1.45 -4.32
CA ALA A 25 -12.56 -1.37 -5.55
C ALA A 25 -12.01 -0.21 -6.40
N PRO A 26 -11.53 -0.48 -7.64
CA PRO A 26 -11.07 0.57 -8.54
C PRO A 26 -12.24 1.44 -8.98
N ALA A 27 -12.02 2.75 -9.07
CA ALA A 27 -13.01 3.69 -9.62
C ALA A 27 -13.19 3.55 -11.14
N SER A 28 -12.18 3.01 -11.85
CA SER A 28 -12.18 2.86 -13.30
C SER A 28 -11.29 1.70 -13.74
N HIS A 29 -11.39 1.29 -15.00
CA HIS A 29 -10.37 0.42 -15.60
C HIS A 29 -9.06 1.20 -15.78
N GLY A 30 -7.93 0.51 -15.78
CA GLY A 30 -6.63 1.12 -16.01
C GLY A 30 -5.49 0.51 -15.20
N PHE A 31 -4.36 1.20 -15.25
CA PHE A 31 -3.17 0.84 -14.50
C PHE A 31 -3.23 1.41 -13.08
N TYR A 32 -2.85 0.60 -12.11
CA TYR A 32 -2.80 0.95 -10.70
C TYR A 32 -1.45 0.59 -10.11
N ASP A 33 -0.95 1.50 -9.28
CA ASP A 33 0.22 1.31 -8.43
C ASP A 33 -0.26 1.16 -6.98
N LEU A 34 0.12 0.08 -6.32
CA LEU A 34 -0.05 -0.12 -4.89
C LEU A 34 1.32 -0.01 -4.22
N GLN A 35 1.46 1.01 -3.37
CA GLN A 35 2.67 1.25 -2.61
C GLN A 35 2.46 0.78 -1.18
N VAL A 36 3.36 -0.05 -0.66
CA VAL A 36 3.33 -0.54 0.72
C VAL A 36 4.57 -0.05 1.45
N HIS A 37 4.37 0.66 2.56
CA HIS A 37 5.44 1.22 3.36
C HIS A 37 5.52 0.54 4.72
N ALA A 38 6.72 0.11 5.08
CA ALA A 38 7.03 -0.32 6.43
C ALA A 38 7.60 0.86 7.23
N THR A 39 7.25 0.96 8.50
CA THR A 39 7.90 1.86 9.47
C THR A 39 8.47 1.02 10.60
N THR A 40 9.78 1.11 10.78
CA THR A 40 10.50 0.41 11.86
C THR A 40 10.09 0.93 13.22
N ARG A 41 10.40 0.17 14.29
CA ARG A 41 10.11 0.62 15.67
C ARG A 41 10.79 1.95 16.03
N THR A 42 11.91 2.27 15.38
CA THR A 42 12.66 3.51 15.58
C THR A 42 12.20 4.65 14.65
N GLY A 43 11.12 4.44 13.89
CA GLY A 43 10.56 5.46 12.98
C GLY A 43 11.23 5.56 11.61
N ILE A 44 12.24 4.74 11.32
CA ILE A 44 12.85 4.68 9.99
C ILE A 44 11.85 4.08 9.01
N ARG A 45 11.69 4.74 7.86
CA ARG A 45 10.83 4.34 6.77
C ARG A 45 11.68 4.02 5.53
N PRO A 46 11.97 2.74 5.22
CA PRO A 46 12.66 2.35 3.99
C PRO A 46 11.86 2.70 2.73
N ALA A 47 12.45 2.43 1.57
CA ALA A 47 11.77 2.48 0.29
C ALA A 47 10.49 1.63 0.30
N ALA A 48 9.50 2.03 -0.50
CA ALA A 48 8.24 1.32 -0.65
C ALA A 48 8.46 -0.05 -1.32
N TYR A 49 7.49 -0.93 -1.09
CA TYR A 49 7.24 -2.06 -1.97
C TYR A 49 6.14 -1.66 -2.95
N ASP A 50 6.51 -1.52 -4.22
CA ASP A 50 5.58 -1.09 -5.27
C ASP A 50 5.05 -2.32 -6.03
N TYR A 51 3.73 -2.36 -6.21
CA TYR A 51 3.02 -3.40 -6.95
C TYR A 51 2.19 -2.77 -8.04
N PHE A 52 2.49 -3.14 -9.28
CA PHE A 52 1.85 -2.59 -10.46
C PHE A 52 0.93 -3.62 -11.11
N PHE A 53 -0.31 -3.22 -11.41
CA PHE A 53 -1.26 -4.10 -12.07
C PHE A 53 -2.29 -3.33 -12.91
N THR A 54 -2.96 -4.04 -13.82
CA THR A 54 -4.00 -3.49 -14.68
C THR A 54 -5.35 -4.10 -14.33
N VAL A 55 -6.36 -3.25 -14.17
CA VAL A 55 -7.77 -3.61 -14.01
C VAL A 55 -8.47 -3.41 -15.37
N ASN A 56 -9.15 -4.44 -15.86
CA ASN A 56 -9.92 -4.43 -17.13
C ASN A 56 -11.42 -4.58 -16.90
#